data_AF-A0A8T3NYT7-F1
#
_entry.id   AF-A0A8T3NYT7-F1
#
_cell.length_a   1.000
_cell.length_b   1.000
_cell.length_c   1.000
_cell.angle_alpha   90.00
_cell.angle_beta   90.00
_cell.angle_gamma   90.00
#
_symmetry.space_group_name_H-M   'P 1'
#
loop_
_entity.id
_entity.type
_entity.pdbx_description
1 polymer ?
#
loop_
_entity_poly.entity_id
_entity_poly.type
_entity_poly.pdbx_seq_one_letter_code
_entity_poly.pdbx_strand_id
1 'polypeptide(L)' 'MPRPLYRTIVYVDGFNFYYGEVRGTPWKWLDPAALFQKVRGPQNNLVKVKYFTARVQPSPNDPNVNIRQDVYMRAL' A
#
# COMPACT_ATOMS: atom_id res chain seq x y z
N MET A 1 -17.11 6.94 30.43
CA MET A 1 -17.25 7.18 28.97
C MET A 1 -16.08 6.52 28.25
N PRO A 2 -16.25 5.82 27.13
CA PRO A 2 -15.12 5.26 26.39
C PRO A 2 -14.20 6.38 25.90
N ARG A 3 -12.88 6.13 25.95
CA ARG A 3 -11.88 7.08 25.46
C ARG A 3 -12.10 7.31 23.94
N PRO A 4 -12.05 8.56 23.44
CA PRO A 4 -12.16 8.81 22.01
C PRO A 4 -11.03 8.07 21.26
N LEU A 5 -11.36 7.51 20.09
CA LEU A 5 -10.38 6.84 19.24
C LEU A 5 -9.31 7.83 18.74
N TYR A 6 -8.07 7.36 18.61
CA TYR A 6 -7.00 8.14 18.00
C TYR A 6 -7.24 8.25 16.50
N ARG A 7 -7.15 9.46 15.95
CA ARG A 7 -7.16 9.66 14.50
C ARG A 7 -5.79 9.25 13.94
N THR A 8 -5.77 8.29 13.04
CA THR A 8 -4.53 7.68 12.54
C THR A 8 -4.43 7.83 11.02
N ILE A 9 -3.30 8.37 10.55
CA ILE A 9 -2.95 8.42 9.12
C ILE A 9 -1.79 7.46 8.91
N VAL A 10 -1.89 6.60 7.89
CA VAL A 10 -0.80 5.70 7.50
C VAL A 10 -0.07 6.28 6.29
N TYR A 11 1.25 6.29 6.36
CA TYR A 11 2.15 6.68 5.27
C TYR A 11 2.89 5.44 4.82
N VAL A 12 2.77 5.08 3.54
CA VAL A 12 3.37 3.87 2.97
C VAL A 12 4.44 4.29 1.98
N ASP A 13 5.67 3.82 2.21
CA ASP A 13 6.69 3.76 1.17
C ASP A 13 6.45 2.51 0.32
N GLY A 14 6.01 2.70 -0.92
CA GLY A 14 5.62 1.63 -1.81
C GLY A 14 6.78 0.74 -2.26
N PHE A 15 8.01 1.26 -2.34
CA PHE A 15 9.16 0.41 -2.64
C PHE A 15 9.57 -0.41 -1.43
N ASN A 16 9.67 0.22 -0.25
CA ASN A 16 9.97 -0.51 0.97
C ASN A 16 8.92 -1.62 1.22
N PHE A 17 7.64 -1.29 1.07
CA PHE A 17 6.56 -2.27 1.20
C PHE A 17 6.63 -3.37 0.13
N TYR A 18 6.92 -3.01 -1.13
CA TYR A 18 7.07 -4.00 -2.20
C TYR A 18 8.19 -4.99 -1.88
N TYR A 19 9.40 -4.50 -1.61
CA TYR A 19 10.57 -5.36 -1.40
C TYR A 19 10.54 -6.11 -0.06
N GLY A 20 9.98 -5.50 0.99
CA GLY A 20 9.93 -6.09 2.34
C GLY A 20 8.82 -7.12 2.51
N GLU A 21 7.63 -6.89 1.96
CA GLU A 21 6.44 -7.66 2.34
C GLU A 21 5.82 -8.45 1.17
N VAL A 22 5.78 -7.90 -0.04
CA VAL A 22 4.98 -8.50 -1.14
C VAL A 22 5.81 -9.05 -2.31
N ARG A 23 7.11 -8.76 -2.38
CA ARG A 23 7.98 -9.28 -3.43
C ARG A 23 8.14 -10.80 -3.25
N GLY A 24 7.84 -11.54 -4.31
CA GLY A 24 7.87 -13.01 -4.30
C GLY A 24 6.60 -13.65 -3.75
N THR A 25 5.62 -12.87 -3.28
CA THR A 25 4.32 -13.38 -2.84
C THR A 25 3.26 -13.20 -3.94
N PRO A 26 2.13 -13.90 -3.87
CA PRO A 26 0.99 -13.65 -4.76
C PRO A 26 0.21 -12.36 -4.41
N TRP A 27 0.56 -11.67 -3.33
CA TRP A 27 -0.24 -10.57 -2.74
C TRP A 27 0.12 -9.17 -3.26
N LYS A 28 0.67 -9.07 -4.48
CA LYS A 28 1.12 -7.79 -5.07
C LYS A 28 -0.01 -6.80 -5.40
N TRP A 29 -1.26 -7.26 -5.37
CA TRP A 29 -2.48 -6.49 -5.64
C TRP A 29 -3.26 -6.14 -4.38
N LEU A 30 -2.59 -6.19 -3.23
CA LEU A 30 -3.21 -5.88 -1.95
C LEU A 30 -3.68 -4.42 -1.90
N ASP A 31 -4.89 -4.20 -1.41
CA ASP A 31 -5.41 -2.87 -1.08
C ASP A 31 -4.83 -2.41 0.28
N PRO A 32 -3.96 -1.36 0.30
CA PRO A 32 -3.38 -0.86 1.54
C PRO A 32 -4.43 -0.34 2.52
N ALA A 33 -5.52 0.29 2.05
CA ALA A 33 -6.58 0.79 2.91
C ALA A 33 -7.29 -0.36 3.62
N ALA A 34 -7.68 -1.41 2.90
CA ALA A 34 -8.28 -2.60 3.49
C ALA A 34 -7.32 -3.32 4.46
N LEU A 35 -6.02 -3.41 4.13
CA LEU A 35 -5.02 -4.00 5.02
C LEU A 35 -4.91 -3.22 6.33
N PHE A 36 -4.65 -1.91 6.26
CA PHE A 36 -4.47 -1.09 7.47
C PHE A 36 -5.77 -0.93 8.25
N GLN A 37 -6.93 -1.03 7.59
CA GLN A 37 -8.20 -1.18 8.28
C GLN A 37 -8.24 -2.49 9.10
N LYS A 38 -7.72 -3.61 8.58
CA LYS A 38 -7.73 -4.88 9.32
C LYS A 38 -6.67 -4.95 10.43
N VAL A 39 -5.48 -4.42 10.20
CA VAL A 39 -4.33 -4.59 11.13
C VAL A 39 -4.20 -3.48 12.17
N ARG A 40 -4.92 -2.36 12.03
CA ARG A 40 -4.88 -1.30 13.04
C ARG A 40 -5.35 -1.82 14.40
N GLY A 41 -4.67 -1.39 15.47
CA GLY A 41 -5.14 -1.64 16.83
C GLY A 41 -6.52 -0.99 17.08
N PRO A 42 -7.35 -1.54 17.99
CA PRO A 42 -8.75 -1.16 18.18
C PRO A 42 -8.97 0.30 18.62
N GLN A 43 -7.93 0.94 19.17
CA GLN A 43 -7.96 2.34 19.59
C GLN A 43 -7.69 3.33 18.44
N ASN A 44 -7.35 2.85 17.25
CA ASN A 44 -7.00 3.67 16.10
C ASN A 44 -8.17 3.73 15.11
N ASN A 45 -8.58 4.94 14.78
CA ASN A 45 -9.49 5.21 13.66
C ASN A 45 -8.66 5.63 12.45
N LEU A 46 -8.62 4.78 11.41
CA LEU A 46 -7.89 5.08 10.18
C LEU A 46 -8.64 6.17 9.40
N VAL A 47 -8.04 7.35 9.29
CA VAL A 47 -8.67 8.48 8.59
C VAL A 47 -8.15 8.67 7.17
N LYS A 48 -6.93 8.20 6.88
CA LYS A 48 -6.33 8.30 5.55
C LYS A 48 -5.15 7.33 5.42
N VAL A 49 -4.96 6.80 4.21
CA VAL A 49 -3.72 6.17 3.79
C VAL A 49 -3.10 7.05 2.70
N LYS A 50 -1.79 7.30 2.81
CA LYS A 50 -1.01 8.01 1.81
C LYS A 50 0.06 7.06 1.29
N TYR A 51 -0.04 6.72 0.02
CA TYR A 51 0.85 5.77 -0.64
C TYR A 51 1.85 6.54 -1.53
N PHE A 52 3.15 6.37 -1.28
CA PHE A 52 4.22 7.07 -1.98
C PHE A 52 5.09 6.07 -2.71
N THR A 53 5.23 6.23 -4.02
CA THR A 53 6.12 5.40 -4.83
C THR A 53 6.57 6.16 -6.06
N ALA A 54 7.73 5.81 -6.62
CA ALA A 54 8.14 6.33 -7.92
C ALA A 54 7.59 5.43 -9.04
N ARG A 55 7.40 6.02 -10.23
CA ARG A 55 7.04 5.24 -11.43
C ARG A 55 8.22 4.37 -11.83
N VAL A 56 7.98 3.07 -11.98
CA VAL A 56 8.98 2.14 -12.50
C VAL A 56 9.10 2.29 -14.01
N GLN A 57 10.32 2.17 -14.52
CA GLN A 57 10.59 2.25 -15.95
C GLN A 57 10.64 0.84 -16.57
N PRO A 58 10.17 0.66 -17.81
CA PRO A 58 10.41 -0.56 -18.58
C PRO A 58 11.89 -0.93 -18.63
N SER A 59 12.17 -2.23 -18.65
CA SER A 59 13.52 -2.76 -18.92
C SER A 59 13.45 -3.88 -19.97
N PRO A 60 14.57 -4.23 -20.64
CA PRO A 60 14.57 -5.33 -21.62
C PRO A 60 14.05 -6.67 -21.06
N ASN A 61 14.30 -6.95 -19.77
CA ASN A 61 13.88 -8.18 -19.12
C ASN A 61 12.43 -8.13 -18.60
N ASP A 62 11.86 -6.94 -18.45
CA ASP A 62 10.48 -6.74 -17.97
C ASP A 62 9.89 -5.47 -18.59
N PRO A 63 9.47 -5.54 -19.87
CA PRO A 63 9.01 -4.37 -20.61
C PRO A 63 7.66 -3.85 -20.12
N ASN A 64 6.89 -4.67 -19.38
CA ASN A 64 5.54 -4.35 -18.94
C ASN A 64 5.44 -4.00 -17.45
N VAL A 65 6.58 -3.80 -16.77
CA VAL A 65 6.62 -3.52 -15.32
C VAL A 65 5.87 -2.25 -14.94
N ASN A 66 6.02 -1.20 -15.76
CA ASN A 66 5.31 0.07 -15.60
C ASN A 66 3.80 -0.10 -15.79
N ILE A 67 3.37 -0.88 -16.80
CA ILE A 67 1.95 -1.12 -17.06
C ILE A 67 1.30 -1.78 -15.85
N ARG A 68 1.93 -2.80 -15.26
CA ARG A 68 1.39 -3.47 -14.06
C ARG A 68 1.31 -2.51 -12.87
N GLN A 69 2.34 -1.67 -12.67
CA GLN A 69 2.32 -0.64 -11.63
C GLN A 69 1.19 0.38 -11.87
N ASP A 70 1.00 0.82 -13.11
CA ASP A 70 -0.03 1.80 -13.49
C ASP A 70 -1.44 1.24 -13.32
N VAL A 71 -1.64 -0.05 -13.62
CA VAL A 71 -2.93 -0.72 -13.38
C VAL A 71 -3.19 -0.82 -11.87
N TYR A 72 -2.18 -1.19 -11.07
CA TYR A 72 -2.31 -1.21 -9.61
C TYR A 72 -2.66 0.17 -9.05
N MET A 73 -1.93 1.23 -9.44
CA MET A 73 -2.19 2.59 -8.96
C MET A 73 -3.56 3.14 -9.39
N ARG A 74 -4.11 2.71 -10.54
CA ARG A 74 -5.46 3.09 -10.97
C ARG A 74 -6.56 2.36 -10.20
N ALA A 75 -6.25 1.22 -9.60
CA ALA A 75 -7.18 0.43 -8.82
C ALA A 75 -7.24 0.84 -7.34
N LEU A 76 -6.24 1.61 -6.87
CA LEU A 76 -6.21 2.24 -5.54
C LEU A 76 -6.99 3.55 -5.51
#